data_AF-A0A194ANE5-F1
#
_entry.id   AF-A0A194ANE5-F1
#
_cell.length_a   1.000
_cell.length_b   1.000
_cell.length_c   1.000
_cell.angle_alpha   90.00
_cell.angle_beta   90.00
_cell.angle_gamma   90.00
#
_symmetry.space_group_name_H-M   'P 1'
#
loop_
_entity.id
_entity.type
_entity.pdbx_description
1 polymer ?
#
loop_
_entity_poly.entity_id
_entity_poly.type
_entity_poly.pdbx_seq_one_letter_code
_entity_poly.pdbx_strand_id
1 'polypeptide(L)'
;MLHVRVFAVLLSWIFVVFATNAIEDDSKRLLFNDPQSVQTLLAQYESELQNLRQRVDVLEKDNQSKGSSTFVRWGKKTCTTDNNTELVYSGIAGGGGYGYAGSGVDSLCLPHNPDTSNAESLLHSTARSEAGLLYGSEYQMNFNKVYYDDDVPCAVCRVRSQF
;
A
#
# COMPACT_ATOMS: atom_id res chain seq x y z
N MET A 1 -75.11 -24.98 30.17
CA MET A 1 -74.17 -24.33 31.12
C MET A 1 -72.80 -25.01 31.23
N LEU A 2 -72.63 -26.29 30.87
CA LEU A 2 -71.34 -27.01 31.04
C LEU A 2 -70.27 -26.65 29.97
N HIS A 3 -70.67 -26.37 28.73
CA HIS A 3 -69.72 -26.09 27.63
C HIS A 3 -68.94 -24.77 27.78
N VAL A 4 -69.52 -23.75 28.41
CA VAL A 4 -68.86 -22.42 28.57
C VAL A 4 -67.72 -22.48 29.59
N ARG A 5 -67.83 -23.35 30.61
CA ARG A 5 -66.80 -23.48 31.66
C ARG A 5 -65.54 -24.17 31.16
N VAL A 6 -65.65 -25.14 30.26
CA VAL A 6 -64.49 -25.86 29.70
C VAL A 6 -63.69 -24.95 28.76
N PHE A 7 -64.37 -24.12 27.96
CA PHE A 7 -63.72 -23.18 27.04
C PHE A 7 -62.93 -22.09 27.77
N ALA A 8 -63.44 -21.59 28.89
CA ALA A 8 -62.76 -20.59 29.71
C ALA A 8 -61.46 -21.13 30.35
N VAL A 9 -61.46 -22.40 30.79
CA VAL A 9 -60.27 -23.04 31.37
C VAL A 9 -59.21 -23.30 30.32
N LEU A 10 -59.60 -23.72 29.12
CA LEU A 10 -58.66 -23.94 28.01
C LEU A 10 -58.04 -22.63 27.51
N LEU A 11 -58.82 -21.56 27.38
CA LEU A 11 -58.30 -20.25 27.00
C LEU A 11 -57.38 -19.66 28.07
N SER A 12 -57.69 -19.86 29.36
CA SER A 12 -56.81 -19.49 30.47
C SER A 12 -55.48 -20.25 30.42
N TRP A 13 -55.50 -21.56 30.16
CA TRP A 13 -54.29 -22.36 30.02
C TRP A 13 -53.45 -21.93 28.83
N ILE A 14 -54.08 -21.65 27.69
CA ILE A 14 -53.40 -21.13 26.50
C ILE A 14 -52.78 -19.77 26.81
N PHE A 15 -53.49 -18.85 27.47
CA PHE A 15 -52.94 -17.56 27.87
C PHE A 15 -51.77 -17.68 28.84
N VAL A 16 -51.82 -18.61 29.80
CA VAL A 16 -50.71 -18.86 30.74
C VAL A 16 -49.49 -19.41 29.99
N VAL A 17 -49.68 -20.37 29.08
CA VAL A 17 -48.59 -20.94 28.26
C VAL A 17 -48.00 -19.90 27.31
N PHE A 18 -48.82 -19.05 26.70
CA PHE A 18 -48.32 -17.95 25.85
C PHE A 18 -47.61 -16.86 26.67
N ALA A 19 -48.10 -16.54 27.87
CA ALA A 19 -47.47 -15.56 28.75
C ALA A 19 -46.12 -16.06 29.30
N THR A 20 -45.96 -17.36 29.57
CA THR A 20 -44.68 -17.93 30.00
C THR A 20 -43.65 -18.00 28.87
N ASN A 21 -44.09 -18.13 27.62
CA ASN A 21 -43.18 -18.19 26.46
C ASN A 21 -42.83 -16.80 25.89
N ALA A 22 -43.39 -15.71 26.43
CA ALA A 22 -43.21 -14.35 25.91
C ALA A 22 -42.20 -13.49 26.70
N ILE A 23 -41.40 -14.09 27.58
CA ILE A 23 -40.35 -13.37 28.34
C ILE A 23 -39.00 -14.06 28.09
N GLU A 24 -38.54 -14.02 26.85
CA GLU A 24 -37.13 -14.27 26.52
C GLU A 24 -36.76 -13.40 25.33
N ASP A 25 -36.75 -12.08 25.56
CA ASP A 25 -36.06 -11.15 24.67
C ASP A 25 -34.65 -10.94 25.22
N ASP A 26 -33.70 -11.57 24.53
CA ASP A 26 -32.24 -11.62 24.74
C ASP A 26 -31.60 -10.24 24.51
N SER A 27 -32.07 -9.24 25.27
CA SER A 27 -31.40 -7.95 25.38
C SER A 27 -30.14 -8.13 26.23
N LYS A 28 -29.06 -8.56 25.58
CA LYS A 28 -27.66 -8.53 26.07
C LYS A 28 -27.21 -7.09 26.32
N ARG A 29 -27.87 -6.40 27.24
CA ARG A 29 -27.31 -5.21 27.89
C ARG A 29 -26.29 -5.73 28.88
N LEU A 30 -25.03 -5.75 28.47
CA LEU A 30 -23.89 -5.92 29.36
C LEU A 30 -24.09 -4.98 30.56
N LEU A 31 -24.39 -5.59 31.70
CA LEU A 31 -24.60 -4.88 32.96
C LEU A 31 -23.21 -4.56 33.50
N PHE A 32 -22.66 -3.40 33.12
CA PHE A 32 -21.33 -2.88 33.53
C PHE A 32 -21.19 -2.63 35.04
N ASN A 33 -22.16 -3.03 35.86
CA ASN A 33 -22.13 -2.86 37.32
C ASN A 33 -21.46 -4.03 38.06
N ASP A 34 -21.14 -5.14 37.38
CA ASP A 34 -20.41 -6.24 38.00
C ASP A 34 -18.90 -6.12 37.71
N PRO A 35 -18.06 -5.77 38.70
CA PRO A 35 -16.61 -5.55 38.50
C PRO A 35 -15.90 -6.76 37.92
N GLN A 36 -16.43 -7.98 38.10
CA GLN A 36 -15.85 -9.21 37.56
C GLN A 36 -16.07 -9.33 36.04
N SER A 37 -17.21 -8.86 35.54
CA SER A 37 -17.54 -8.85 34.10
C SER A 37 -16.67 -7.86 33.32
N VAL A 38 -16.32 -6.72 33.93
CA VAL A 38 -15.45 -5.71 33.32
C VAL A 38 -14.01 -6.21 33.23
N GLN A 39 -13.53 -6.89 34.27
CA GLN A 39 -12.17 -7.47 34.29
C GLN A 39 -12.00 -8.55 33.23
N THR A 40 -12.99 -9.42 33.06
CA THR A 40 -12.96 -10.48 32.04
C THR A 40 -13.00 -9.91 30.61
N LEU A 41 -13.79 -8.87 30.37
CA LEU A 41 -13.84 -8.20 29.07
C LEU A 41 -12.53 -7.48 28.73
N LEU A 42 -11.90 -6.80 29.69
CA LEU A 42 -10.60 -6.16 29.49
C LEU A 42 -9.51 -7.20 29.19
N ALA A 43 -9.47 -8.30 29.93
CA ALA A 43 -8.52 -9.39 29.69
C ALA A 43 -8.70 -10.00 28.28
N GLN A 44 -9.93 -10.13 27.80
CA GLN A 44 -10.22 -10.59 26.45
C GLN A 44 -9.65 -9.61 25.40
N TYR A 45 -9.97 -8.32 25.52
CA TYR A 45 -9.45 -7.31 24.57
C TYR A 45 -7.92 -7.21 24.60
N GLU A 46 -7.30 -7.34 25.77
CA GLU A 46 -5.83 -7.37 25.88
C GLU A 46 -5.23 -8.56 25.12
N SER A 47 -5.83 -9.75 25.24
CA SER A 47 -5.38 -10.94 24.51
C SER A 47 -5.54 -10.80 22.99
N GLU A 48 -6.62 -10.18 22.54
CA GLU A 48 -6.86 -9.92 21.12
C GLU A 48 -5.86 -8.91 20.56
N LEU A 49 -5.59 -7.84 21.30
CA LEU A 49 -4.57 -6.85 20.93
C LEU A 49 -3.16 -7.46 20.88
N GLN A 50 -2.83 -8.36 21.81
CA GLN A 50 -1.55 -9.08 21.79
C GLN A 50 -1.44 -9.99 20.56
N ASN A 51 -2.52 -10.70 20.21
CA ASN A 51 -2.57 -11.53 19.00
C ASN A 51 -2.40 -10.70 17.73
N LEU A 52 -3.10 -9.57 17.63
CA LEU A 52 -2.99 -8.65 16.49
C LEU A 52 -1.59 -8.08 16.35
N ARG A 53 -0.96 -7.67 17.46
CA ARG A 53 0.43 -7.18 17.45
C ARG A 53 1.40 -8.23 16.93
N GLN A 54 1.31 -9.47 17.44
CA GLN A 54 2.15 -10.56 16.93
C GLN A 54 1.94 -10.83 15.44
N ARG A 55 0.68 -10.79 14.97
CA ARG A 55 0.38 -10.95 13.54
C ARG A 55 1.01 -9.84 12.70
N VAL A 56 0.96 -8.59 13.16
CA VAL A 56 1.61 -7.46 12.47
C VAL A 56 3.13 -7.63 12.45
N ASP A 57 3.77 -7.99 13.57
CA ASP A 57 5.22 -8.19 13.64
C ASP A 57 5.69 -9.29 12.67
N VAL A 58 4.93 -10.38 12.54
CA VAL A 58 5.21 -11.46 11.58
C VAL A 58 5.09 -10.95 10.14
N LEU A 59 4.02 -10.19 9.82
CA LEU A 59 3.81 -9.64 8.48
C LEU A 59 4.89 -8.62 8.10
N GLU A 60 5.32 -7.77 9.04
CA GLU A 60 6.40 -6.81 8.82
C GLU A 60 7.72 -7.53 8.58
N LYS A 61 8.02 -8.55 9.40
CA LYS A 61 9.23 -9.37 9.24
C LYS A 61 9.25 -10.14 7.93
N ASP A 62 8.11 -10.66 7.48
CA ASP A 62 7.96 -11.31 6.17
C ASP A 62 8.12 -10.33 5.01
N ASN A 63 7.65 -9.09 5.15
CA ASN A 63 7.84 -8.06 4.14
C ASN A 63 9.32 -7.58 4.08
N GLN A 64 10.05 -7.71 5.18
CA GLN A 64 11.46 -7.30 5.29
C GLN A 64 12.44 -8.43 4.93
N SER A 65 12.06 -9.70 5.11
CA SER A 65 12.84 -10.88 4.73
C SER A 65 12.79 -11.17 3.23
N LYS A 66 11.78 -10.67 2.54
CA LYS A 66 11.67 -10.73 1.08
C LYS A 66 12.68 -9.77 0.43
N GLY A 67 13.64 -10.35 -0.29
CA GLY A 67 14.59 -9.56 -1.09
C GLY A 67 13.87 -8.65 -2.09
N SER A 68 14.46 -7.51 -2.44
CA SER A 68 13.95 -6.67 -3.53
C SER A 68 15.07 -6.34 -4.50
N SER A 69 14.72 -6.22 -5.78
CA SER A 69 15.66 -5.87 -6.85
C SER A 69 15.11 -4.70 -7.64
N THR A 70 15.98 -3.80 -8.08
CA THR A 70 15.62 -2.65 -8.90
C THR A 70 16.14 -2.79 -10.32
N PHE A 71 15.37 -2.32 -11.28
CA PHE A 71 15.74 -2.31 -12.69
C PHE A 71 15.16 -1.09 -13.39
N VAL A 72 15.77 -0.71 -14.51
CA VAL A 72 15.30 0.42 -15.32
C VAL A 72 14.56 -0.08 -16.54
N ARG A 73 13.38 0.48 -16.79
CA ARG A 73 12.62 0.32 -18.03
C ARG A 73 12.83 1.55 -18.90
N TRP A 74 13.69 1.40 -19.91
CA TRP A 74 13.94 2.43 -20.91
C TRP A 74 12.76 2.58 -21.88
N GLY A 75 12.48 3.80 -22.33
CA GLY A 75 11.37 4.14 -23.23
C GLY A 75 9.98 4.02 -22.60
N LYS A 76 9.88 3.95 -21.26
CA LYS A 76 8.61 3.87 -20.53
C LYS A 76 8.62 4.77 -19.31
N LYS A 77 7.46 5.35 -18.97
CA LYS A 77 7.25 6.15 -17.75
C LYS A 77 6.67 5.34 -16.59
N THR A 78 6.30 4.09 -16.82
CA THR A 78 5.63 3.23 -15.83
C THR A 78 6.26 1.84 -15.75
N CYS A 79 6.05 1.15 -14.63
CA CYS A 79 6.43 -0.26 -14.44
C CYS A 79 5.31 -1.21 -14.88
N THR A 80 5.64 -2.48 -15.13
CA THR A 80 4.64 -3.52 -15.41
C THR A 80 3.88 -3.86 -14.13
N THR A 81 2.54 -3.83 -14.18
CA THR A 81 1.70 -4.06 -13.00
C THR A 81 1.63 -5.54 -12.58
N ASP A 82 1.98 -6.46 -13.48
CA ASP A 82 1.65 -7.88 -13.31
C ASP A 82 2.62 -8.67 -12.40
N ASN A 83 3.78 -8.11 -12.04
CA ASN A 83 4.91 -8.86 -11.44
C ASN A 83 5.33 -8.38 -10.04
N ASN A 84 4.40 -7.91 -9.20
CA ASN A 84 4.73 -7.27 -7.91
C ASN A 84 5.79 -6.16 -8.05
N THR A 85 5.69 -5.44 -9.17
CA THR A 85 6.59 -4.35 -9.51
C THR A 85 5.98 -3.03 -9.10
N GLU A 86 6.72 -2.23 -8.36
CA GLU A 86 6.32 -0.87 -8.00
C GLU A 86 7.22 0.16 -8.70
N LEU A 87 6.63 1.28 -9.11
CA LEU A 87 7.38 2.41 -9.65
C LEU A 87 8.06 3.15 -8.49
N VAL A 88 9.38 3.26 -8.56
CA VAL A 88 10.15 4.06 -7.60
C VAL A 88 10.14 5.52 -8.05
N TYR A 89 10.55 5.77 -9.31
CA TYR A 89 10.42 7.07 -9.95
C TYR A 89 10.42 6.94 -11.48
N SER A 90 9.88 7.96 -12.14
CA SER A 90 9.98 8.16 -13.58
C SER A 90 10.93 9.32 -13.90
N GLY A 91 11.64 9.22 -15.01
CA GLY A 91 12.66 10.16 -15.40
C GLY A 91 12.89 10.23 -16.90
N ILE A 92 14.02 10.83 -17.26
CA ILE A 92 14.55 10.94 -18.63
C ILE A 92 15.87 10.18 -18.68
N ALA A 93 16.10 9.41 -19.74
CA ALA A 93 17.37 8.74 -19.95
C ALA A 93 18.45 9.77 -20.28
N GLY A 94 19.66 9.58 -19.77
CA GLY A 94 20.80 10.42 -20.06
C GLY A 94 22.11 9.66 -19.96
N GLY A 95 23.19 10.27 -20.42
CA GLY A 95 24.51 9.64 -20.44
C GLY A 95 25.55 10.53 -21.09
N GLY A 96 26.56 9.90 -21.69
CA GLY A 96 27.58 10.60 -22.45
C GLY A 96 27.02 11.25 -23.72
N GLY A 97 27.48 12.46 -24.01
CA GLY A 97 27.15 13.13 -25.27
C GLY A 97 27.89 12.45 -26.43
N TYR A 98 27.23 12.34 -27.58
CA TYR A 98 27.78 11.68 -28.78
C TYR A 98 29.19 12.15 -29.20
N GLY A 99 29.52 13.43 -28.94
CA GLY A 99 30.82 14.03 -29.27
C GLY A 99 31.86 14.03 -28.14
N TYR A 100 31.58 13.44 -26.97
CA TYR A 100 32.42 13.57 -25.78
C TYR A 100 32.83 12.19 -25.23
N ALA A 101 34.13 12.01 -24.97
CA ALA A 101 34.65 10.85 -24.25
C ALA A 101 34.77 11.14 -22.75
N GLY A 102 34.63 10.12 -21.89
CA GLY A 102 34.89 10.24 -20.45
C GLY A 102 33.69 10.57 -19.56
N SER A 103 32.46 10.24 -19.98
CA SER A 103 31.23 10.50 -19.19
C SER A 103 31.11 9.66 -17.91
N GLY A 104 31.88 8.58 -17.77
CA GLY A 104 31.90 7.72 -16.58
C GLY A 104 30.69 6.78 -16.45
N VAL A 105 29.64 6.98 -17.26
CA VAL A 105 28.42 6.16 -17.30
C VAL A 105 27.89 6.06 -18.74
N ASP A 106 27.43 4.88 -19.14
CA ASP A 106 26.87 4.68 -20.48
C ASP A 106 25.43 5.20 -20.56
N SER A 107 24.59 4.91 -19.55
CA SER A 107 23.19 5.34 -19.50
C SER A 107 22.66 5.38 -18.06
N LEU A 108 21.95 6.45 -17.71
CA LEU A 108 21.33 6.72 -16.42
C LEU A 108 19.87 7.12 -16.60
N CYS A 109 19.05 6.87 -15.57
CA CYS A 109 17.69 7.40 -15.50
C CYS A 109 17.69 8.61 -14.56
N LEU A 110 17.43 9.80 -15.10
CA LEU A 110 17.50 11.06 -14.37
C LEU A 110 16.11 11.50 -13.93
N PRO A 111 15.89 11.82 -12.64
CA PRO A 111 14.63 12.39 -12.18
C PRO A 111 14.27 13.67 -12.93
N HIS A 112 12.99 13.87 -13.22
CA HIS A 112 12.52 15.05 -13.98
C HIS A 112 12.77 16.37 -13.24
N ASN A 113 12.66 16.34 -11.91
CA ASN A 113 12.92 17.48 -11.04
C ASN A 113 14.10 17.12 -10.12
N PRO A 114 15.34 17.52 -10.46
CA PRO A 114 16.47 17.32 -9.56
C PRO A 114 16.28 18.17 -8.31
N ASP A 115 16.64 17.63 -7.15
CA ASP A 115 16.70 18.42 -5.92
C ASP A 115 17.84 19.45 -6.03
N THR A 116 17.49 20.73 -5.94
CA THR A 116 18.43 21.84 -6.08
C THR A 116 19.15 22.18 -4.76
N SER A 117 18.81 21.50 -3.66
CA SER A 117 19.36 21.76 -2.32
C SER A 117 20.91 21.71 -2.25
N ASN A 118 21.54 21.00 -3.20
CA ASN A 118 23.00 20.88 -3.32
C ASN A 118 23.55 21.60 -4.56
N ALA A 119 22.68 21.99 -5.49
CA ALA A 119 23.03 22.33 -6.87
C ALA A 119 23.33 23.83 -7.05
N GLU A 120 22.83 24.69 -6.16
CA GLU A 120 23.16 26.13 -6.19
C GLU A 120 24.67 26.40 -6.13
N SER A 121 25.44 25.54 -5.44
CA SER A 121 26.90 25.65 -5.38
C SER A 121 27.61 25.12 -6.63
N LEU A 122 26.97 24.30 -7.46
CA LEU A 122 27.59 23.66 -8.64
C LEU A 122 27.18 24.35 -9.95
N LEU A 123 25.96 24.88 -10.03
CA LEU A 123 25.49 25.64 -11.21
C LEU A 123 26.17 27.01 -11.35
N HIS A 124 26.72 27.56 -10.27
CA HIS A 124 27.39 28.87 -10.25
C HIS A 124 28.90 28.83 -10.46
N SER A 125 29.49 27.64 -10.72
CA SER A 125 30.90 27.59 -11.08
C SER A 125 31.04 27.70 -12.61
N THR A 126 31.76 28.71 -13.05
CA THR A 126 32.25 28.87 -14.43
C THR A 126 33.23 27.76 -14.85
N ALA A 127 33.44 26.75 -14.00
CA ALA A 127 34.30 25.59 -14.22
C ALA A 127 33.59 24.50 -15.04
N ARG A 128 33.12 24.85 -16.25
CA ARG A 128 32.65 23.85 -17.23
C ARG A 128 33.76 22.86 -17.67
N SER A 129 35.01 23.11 -17.28
CA SER A 129 36.19 22.38 -17.73
C SER A 129 36.62 21.21 -16.84
N GLU A 130 36.12 21.09 -15.60
CA GLU A 130 36.60 20.07 -14.64
C GLU A 130 35.52 19.08 -14.17
N ALA A 131 34.25 19.28 -14.56
CA ALA A 131 33.14 18.40 -14.20
C ALA A 131 32.81 17.41 -15.34
N GLY A 132 32.40 16.19 -14.96
CA GLY A 132 31.84 15.23 -15.89
C GLY A 132 30.51 15.74 -16.46
N LEU A 133 30.43 15.90 -17.78
CA LEU A 133 29.22 16.36 -18.45
C LEU A 133 28.24 15.21 -18.64
N LEU A 134 26.97 15.49 -18.35
CA LEU A 134 25.87 14.57 -18.50
C LEU A 134 24.82 15.18 -19.43
N TYR A 135 24.39 14.41 -20.42
CA TYR A 135 23.46 14.84 -21.46
C TYR A 135 22.19 14.00 -21.42
N GLY A 136 21.04 14.61 -21.76
CA GLY A 136 19.81 13.87 -22.02
C GLY A 136 19.91 13.04 -23.29
N SER A 137 19.21 11.90 -23.33
CA SER A 137 19.07 11.07 -24.52
C SER A 137 17.79 11.42 -25.27
N GLU A 138 17.91 11.58 -26.58
CA GLU A 138 16.80 11.93 -27.48
C GLU A 138 16.61 10.88 -28.58
N TYR A 139 15.39 10.80 -29.11
CA TYR A 139 15.09 9.95 -30.25
C TYR A 139 15.55 10.59 -31.56
N GLN A 140 16.42 9.89 -32.28
CA GLN A 140 16.93 10.32 -33.59
C GLN A 140 16.07 9.79 -34.76
N MET A 141 14.77 9.58 -34.53
CA MET A 141 13.83 9.04 -35.51
C MET A 141 12.37 9.33 -35.14
N ASN A 142 11.49 9.31 -36.14
CA ASN A 142 10.04 9.36 -35.95
C ASN A 142 9.44 7.94 -36.01
N PHE A 143 8.72 7.53 -34.97
CA PHE A 143 8.04 6.23 -34.94
C PHE A 143 6.79 6.25 -34.04
N ASN A 144 5.62 5.93 -34.59
CA ASN A 144 4.33 5.96 -33.89
C ASN A 144 4.05 7.33 -33.23
N LYS A 145 4.18 7.41 -31.90
CA LYS A 145 3.97 8.62 -31.08
C LYS A 145 5.28 9.19 -30.53
N VAL A 146 6.41 8.76 -31.09
CA VAL A 146 7.75 9.25 -30.80
C VAL A 146 8.19 10.10 -31.97
N TYR A 147 8.61 11.32 -31.68
CA TYR A 147 9.10 12.28 -32.66
C TYR A 147 10.62 12.43 -32.55
N TYR A 148 11.20 12.95 -33.63
CA TYR A 148 12.58 13.38 -33.68
C TYR A 148 12.85 14.41 -32.56
N ASP A 149 13.98 14.23 -31.86
CA ASP A 149 14.42 15.00 -30.69
C ASP A 149 13.50 14.89 -29.45
N ASP A 150 12.56 13.93 -29.41
CA ASP A 150 11.81 13.65 -28.17
C ASP A 150 12.76 13.05 -27.12
N ASP A 151 12.64 13.52 -25.87
CA ASP A 151 13.33 12.94 -24.72
C ASP A 151 12.95 11.46 -24.53
N VAL A 152 13.95 10.61 -24.30
CA VAL A 152 13.74 9.19 -24.03
C VAL A 152 13.28 9.01 -22.58
N PRO A 153 12.03 8.59 -22.30
CA PRO A 153 11.59 8.40 -20.92
C PRO A 153 12.22 7.15 -20.30
N CYS A 154 12.35 7.14 -18.97
CA CYS A 154 12.76 5.97 -18.21
C CYS A 154 11.92 5.81 -16.94
N ALA A 155 11.79 4.57 -16.47
CA ALA A 155 11.10 4.24 -15.23
C ALA A 155 11.95 3.29 -14.42
N VAL A 156 12.28 3.67 -13.19
CA VAL A 156 12.97 2.79 -12.25
C VAL A 156 11.94 2.03 -11.45
N CYS A 157 12.04 0.71 -11.53
CA CYS A 157 11.08 -0.24 -11.01
C CYS A 157 11.73 -1.07 -9.91
N ARG A 158 10.97 -1.39 -8.86
CA ARG A 158 11.37 -2.32 -7.81
C ARG A 158 10.48 -3.56 -7.86
N VAL A 159 11.09 -4.73 -7.95
CA VAL A 159 10.42 -6.03 -7.80
C VAL A 159 10.60 -6.48 -6.36
N ARG A 160 9.51 -6.89 -5.70
CA ARG A 160 9.60 -7.62 -4.44
C ARG A 160 9.66 -9.12 -4.71
N SER A 161 10.74 -9.76 -4.28
CA SER A 161 10.90 -11.20 -4.35
C SER A 161 9.85 -11.89 -3.50
N GLN A 162 9.29 -12.99 -3.99
CA GLN A 162 8.29 -13.79 -3.29
C GLN A 162 8.86 -15.12 -2.76
N PHE A 163 10.18 -15.32 -2.75
CA PHE A 163 10.77 -16.54 -2.22
C PHE A 163 10.38 -16.80 -0.76
#